data_AF-A0A0F2P7H2-F1
#
_entry.id   AF-A0A0F2P7H2-F1
#
_cell.length_a   1.000
_cell.length_b   1.000
_cell.length_c   1.000
_cell.angle_alpha   90.00
_cell.angle_beta   90.00
_cell.angle_gamma   90.00
#
_symmetry.space_group_name_H-M   'P 1'
#
loop_
_entity.id
_entity.type
_entity.pdbx_description
1 polymer ?
#
loop_
_entity_poly.entity_id
_entity_poly.type
_entity_poly.pdbx_seq_one_letter_code
_entity_poly.pdbx_strand_id
1 'polypeptide(L)'
;MTAAVAVQDGTLTVVLFDPLGRRIATLVHSEGEAQTLSAPPGWPPELSHQLLLGLYLHHLPPSQWRFPDEGWSIAHDASHRTLNYHQHQLVQLQYQGGGDSERSLRFIGQDMSVRITTLSRAEL
;
A
#
# COMPACT_ATOMS: atom_id res chain seq x y z
N MET A 1 3.25 5.44 11.92
CA MET A 1 2.86 6.25 10.75
C MET A 1 1.45 5.87 10.35
N THR A 2 0.64 6.82 9.91
CA THR A 2 -0.69 6.54 9.35
C THR A 2 -0.75 6.94 7.88
N ALA A 3 -1.60 6.28 7.11
CA ALA A 3 -1.86 6.58 5.71
C ALA A 3 -3.37 6.77 5.51
N ALA A 4 -3.76 7.87 4.88
CA ALA A 4 -5.08 8.05 4.33
C ALA A 4 -5.08 7.73 2.85
N VAL A 5 -6.07 6.97 2.41
CA VAL A 5 -6.20 6.54 1.01
C VAL A 5 -7.52 7.01 0.45
N ALA A 6 -7.46 7.58 -0.76
CA ALA A 6 -8.62 7.93 -1.56
C ALA A 6 -8.43 7.38 -2.98
N VAL A 7 -9.50 6.83 -3.53
CA VAL A 7 -9.60 6.46 -4.94
C VAL A 7 -10.68 7.31 -5.58
N GLN A 8 -10.31 8.03 -6.64
CA GLN A 8 -11.22 8.85 -7.41
C GLN A 8 -10.78 8.91 -8.87
N ASP A 9 -11.72 8.71 -9.82
CA ASP A 9 -11.49 8.86 -11.26
C ASP A 9 -10.24 8.09 -11.76
N GLY A 10 -10.11 6.82 -11.36
CA GLY A 10 -8.96 5.98 -11.72
C GLY A 10 -7.63 6.39 -11.09
N THR A 11 -7.66 7.39 -10.20
CA THR A 11 -6.48 7.91 -9.49
C THR A 11 -6.47 7.43 -8.05
N LEU A 12 -5.39 6.78 -7.66
CA LEU A 12 -5.09 6.42 -6.26
C LEU A 12 -4.28 7.54 -5.63
N THR A 13 -4.82 8.18 -4.59
CA THR A 13 -4.10 9.18 -3.79
C THR A 13 -3.84 8.65 -2.38
N VAL A 14 -2.60 8.79 -1.93
CA VAL A 14 -2.13 8.33 -0.62
C VAL A 14 -1.47 9.48 0.10
N VAL A 15 -1.95 9.78 1.31
CA VAL A 15 -1.35 10.81 2.16
C VAL A 15 -0.83 10.15 3.42
N LEU A 16 0.47 10.29 3.67
CA LEU A 16 1.13 9.76 4.87
C LEU A 16 1.18 10.83 5.95
N PHE A 17 0.93 10.44 7.19
CA PHE A 17 0.99 11.30 8.36
C PHE A 17 1.90 10.72 9.44
N ASP A 18 2.56 11.62 10.16
CA ASP A 18 3.28 11.30 11.38
C ASP A 18 2.30 11.02 12.53
N PRO A 19 2.78 10.53 13.70
CA PRO A 19 1.91 10.30 14.86
C PRO A 19 1.18 11.55 15.39
N LEU A 20 1.63 12.75 15.02
CA LEU A 20 1.01 14.03 15.38
C LEU A 20 -0.03 14.50 14.35
N GLY A 21 -0.27 13.72 13.29
CA GLY A 21 -1.20 14.07 12.21
C GLY A 21 -0.63 15.05 11.18
N ARG A 22 0.70 15.29 11.19
CA ARG A 22 1.34 16.16 10.18
C ARG A 22 1.62 15.36 8.92
N ARG A 23 1.31 15.95 7.77
CA ARG A 23 1.57 15.33 6.46
C ARG A 23 3.07 15.15 6.23
N ILE A 24 3.49 13.92 5.98
CA ILE A 24 4.86 13.53 5.63
C ILE A 24 5.02 13.49 4.10
N ALA A 25 4.14 12.74 3.42
CA ALA A 25 4.25 12.53 1.99
C ALA A 25 2.88 12.41 1.32
N THR A 26 2.86 12.68 0.01
CA THR A 26 1.70 12.49 -0.86
C THR A 26 2.16 11.70 -2.07
N LEU A 27 1.56 10.53 -2.28
CA LEU A 27 1.78 9.66 -3.43
C LEU A 27 0.52 9.66 -4.27
N VAL A 28 0.69 9.67 -5.59
CA VAL A 28 -0.39 9.54 -6.55
C VAL A 28 -0.02 8.44 -7.53
N HIS A 29 -1.00 7.62 -7.91
CA HIS A 29 -0.88 6.75 -9.05
C HIS A 29 -2.07 6.97 -9.98
N SER A 30 -1.76 7.36 -11.22
CA SER A 30 -2.72 7.65 -12.28
C SER A 30 -2.14 7.21 -13.62
N GLU A 31 -2.98 6.71 -14.53
CA GLU A 31 -2.56 6.34 -15.89
C GLU A 31 -1.39 5.32 -15.96
N GLY A 32 -1.21 4.52 -14.90
CA GLY A 32 -0.13 3.52 -14.82
C GLY A 32 1.21 4.08 -14.30
N GLU A 33 1.26 5.35 -13.92
CA GLU A 33 2.47 5.99 -13.39
C GLU A 33 2.33 6.30 -11.90
N ALA A 34 3.34 5.93 -11.12
CA ALA A 34 3.48 6.30 -9.72
C ALA A 34 4.28 7.60 -9.58
N GLN A 35 3.73 8.58 -8.88
CA GLN A 35 4.35 9.87 -8.64
C GLN A 35 4.37 10.21 -7.15
N THR A 36 5.49 10.76 -6.68
CA THR A 36 5.60 11.32 -5.32
C THR A 36 5.47 12.84 -5.42
N LEU A 37 4.30 13.38 -5.08
CA LEU A 37 4.02 14.83 -5.21
C LEU A 37 4.70 15.66 -4.13
N SER A 38 4.82 15.11 -2.93
CA SER A 38 5.49 15.76 -1.81
C SER A 38 6.11 14.70 -0.91
N ALA A 39 7.34 14.91 -0.47
CA ALA A 39 8.03 14.08 0.51
C ALA A 39 9.19 14.88 1.16
N PRO A 40 9.66 14.50 2.35
CA PRO A 40 10.83 15.14 2.96
C PRO A 40 12.11 14.89 2.14
N PRO A 41 13.14 15.75 2.27
CA PRO A 41 14.45 15.49 1.68
C PRO A 41 15.01 14.13 2.10
N GLY A 42 15.56 13.37 1.15
CA GLY A 42 16.08 12.03 1.39
C GLY A 42 15.01 10.92 1.45
N TRP A 43 13.78 11.20 1.03
CA TRP A 43 12.75 10.17 0.89
C TRP A 43 13.19 9.06 -0.09
N PRO A 44 13.23 7.79 0.34
CA PRO A 44 13.64 6.69 -0.52
C PRO A 44 12.53 6.39 -1.55
N PRO A 45 12.80 6.45 -2.87
CA PRO A 45 11.82 6.12 -3.90
C PRO A 45 11.23 4.71 -3.76
N GLU A 46 12.03 3.77 -3.26
CA GLU A 46 11.63 2.38 -3.01
C GLU A 46 10.49 2.31 -1.99
N LEU A 47 10.47 3.20 -1.00
CA LEU A 47 9.40 3.27 0.00
C LEU A 47 8.07 3.66 -0.64
N SER A 48 8.06 4.60 -1.58
CA SER A 48 6.86 4.96 -2.34
C SER A 48 6.30 3.75 -3.09
N HIS A 49 7.16 3.00 -3.78
CA HIS A 49 6.75 1.80 -4.51
C HIS A 49 6.22 0.72 -3.57
N GLN A 50 6.91 0.46 -2.46
CA GLN A 50 6.47 -0.53 -1.48
C GLN A 50 5.13 -0.17 -0.84
N LEU A 51 4.90 1.10 -0.52
CA LEU A 51 3.61 1.61 -0.04
C LEU A 51 2.50 1.37 -1.06
N LEU A 52 2.73 1.74 -2.32
CA LEU A 52 1.74 1.53 -3.38
C LEU A 52 1.44 0.05 -3.59
N LEU A 53 2.46 -0.82 -3.62
CA LEU A 53 2.27 -2.28 -3.69
C LEU A 53 1.43 -2.81 -2.52
N GLY A 54 1.71 -2.33 -1.31
CA GLY A 54 0.93 -2.64 -0.11
C GLY A 54 -0.53 -2.25 -0.20
N LEU A 55 -0.81 -1.12 -0.85
CA LEU A 55 -2.16 -0.65 -1.10
C LEU A 55 -2.86 -1.44 -2.20
N TYR A 56 -2.17 -1.77 -3.29
CA TYR A 56 -2.71 -2.65 -4.32
C TYR A 56 -3.05 -4.04 -3.79
N LEU A 57 -2.31 -4.55 -2.80
CA LEU A 57 -2.64 -5.84 -2.17
C LEU A 57 -4.00 -5.81 -1.51
N HIS A 58 -4.41 -4.65 -1.01
CA HIS A 58 -5.75 -4.46 -0.49
C HIS A 58 -6.79 -4.37 -1.63
N HIS A 59 -6.54 -3.47 -2.59
CA HIS A 59 -7.57 -3.05 -3.54
C HIS A 59 -7.79 -4.02 -4.70
N LEU A 60 -6.78 -4.78 -5.10
CA LEU A 60 -6.89 -5.73 -6.20
C LEU A 60 -7.14 -7.15 -5.66
N PRO A 61 -8.16 -7.87 -6.16
CA PRO A 61 -8.27 -9.30 -5.92
C PRO A 61 -7.07 -10.03 -6.53
N PRO A 62 -6.64 -11.18 -5.98
CA PRO A 62 -5.46 -11.91 -6.47
C PRO A 62 -5.50 -12.21 -7.98
N SER A 63 -6.68 -12.45 -8.55
CA SER A 63 -6.87 -12.73 -9.99
C SER A 63 -6.60 -11.54 -10.92
N GLN A 64 -6.59 -10.32 -10.41
CA GLN A 64 -6.31 -9.10 -11.20
C GLN A 64 -4.82 -8.75 -11.23
N TRP A 65 -4.01 -9.39 -10.38
CA TRP A 65 -2.57 -9.19 -10.42
C TRP A 65 -1.98 -9.87 -11.65
N ARG A 66 -1.27 -9.08 -12.45
CA ARG A 66 -0.48 -9.55 -13.58
C ARG A 66 0.97 -9.27 -13.27
N PHE A 67 1.72 -10.34 -13.05
CA PHE A 67 3.15 -10.25 -12.83
C PHE A 67 3.86 -10.48 -14.16
N PRO A 68 4.77 -9.57 -14.57
CA PRO A 68 5.59 -9.81 -15.76
C PRO A 68 6.60 -10.95 -15.53
N ASP A 69 7.00 -11.19 -14.28
CA ASP A 69 7.99 -12.20 -13.89
C ASP A 69 7.36 -13.33 -13.05
N GLU A 70 7.82 -14.57 -13.28
CA GLU A 70 7.37 -15.78 -12.58
C GLU A 70 7.71 -15.82 -11.08
N GLY A 71 8.54 -14.89 -10.59
CA GLY A 71 8.95 -14.84 -9.19
C GLY A 71 7.87 -14.32 -8.24
N TRP A 72 6.88 -13.58 -8.74
CA TRP A 72 5.89 -12.92 -7.88
C TRP A 72 4.68 -13.80 -7.58
N SER A 73 4.21 -13.75 -6.35
CA SER A 73 2.97 -14.43 -5.95
C SER A 73 2.27 -13.70 -4.80
N ILE A 74 0.97 -13.95 -4.69
CA ILE A 74 0.16 -13.45 -3.57
C ILE A 74 -0.37 -14.63 -2.79
N ALA A 75 -0.16 -14.60 -1.48
CA ALA A 75 -0.90 -15.46 -0.55
C ALA A 75 -1.92 -14.61 0.22
N HIS A 76 -3.07 -15.20 0.52
CA HIS A 76 -4.11 -14.53 1.28
C HIS A 76 -4.84 -15.52 2.17
N ASP A 77 -5.22 -15.04 3.34
CA ASP A 77 -6.14 -15.70 4.26
C ASP A 77 -7.19 -14.68 4.76
N ALA A 78 -8.04 -15.09 5.71
CA ALA A 78 -9.10 -14.23 6.25
C ALA A 78 -8.58 -12.96 6.95
N SER A 79 -7.32 -12.95 7.37
CA SER A 79 -6.70 -11.95 8.25
C SER A 79 -5.47 -11.27 7.63
N HIS A 80 -4.90 -11.83 6.57
CA HIS A 80 -3.68 -11.33 5.93
C HIS A 80 -3.72 -11.42 4.41
N ARG A 81 -2.99 -10.49 3.79
CA ARG A 81 -2.51 -10.62 2.40
C ARG A 81 -1.02 -10.39 2.35
N THR A 82 -0.32 -11.19 1.57
CA THR A 82 1.13 -11.09 1.42
C THR A 82 1.52 -11.06 -0.04
N LEU A 83 2.50 -10.20 -0.35
CA LEU A 83 3.20 -10.21 -1.63
C LEU A 83 4.56 -10.87 -1.43
N ASN A 84 4.84 -11.87 -2.26
CA ASN A 84 6.08 -12.63 -2.21
C ASN A 84 6.85 -12.50 -3.53
N TYR A 85 8.18 -12.58 -3.44
CA TYR A 85 9.09 -12.72 -4.57
C TYR A 85 10.04 -13.89 -4.33
N HIS A 86 10.04 -14.88 -5.24
CA HIS A 86 10.74 -16.16 -5.08
C HIS A 86 10.55 -16.78 -3.69
N GLN A 87 9.30 -16.91 -3.25
CA GLN A 87 8.90 -17.46 -1.94
C GLN A 87 9.33 -16.62 -0.71
N HIS A 88 9.97 -15.46 -0.91
CA HIS A 88 10.28 -14.53 0.18
C HIS A 88 9.18 -13.50 0.31
N GLN A 89 8.67 -13.34 1.53
CA GLN A 89 7.66 -12.33 1.84
C GLN A 89 8.29 -10.94 1.82
N LEU A 90 7.71 -10.02 1.06
CA LEU A 90 8.18 -8.62 0.98
C LEU A 90 7.26 -7.68 1.73
N VAL A 91 5.95 -7.86 1.56
CA VAL A 91 4.93 -6.98 2.10
C VAL A 91 3.83 -7.81 2.74
N GLN A 92 3.37 -7.40 3.92
CA GLN A 92 2.23 -7.99 4.61
C GLN A 92 1.20 -6.92 4.91
N LEU A 93 -0.04 -7.19 4.53
CA LEU A 93 -1.20 -6.44 4.95
C LEU A 93 -1.99 -7.28 5.96
N GLN A 94 -2.25 -6.73 7.13
CA GLN A 94 -3.02 -7.36 8.20
C GLN A 94 -4.31 -6.58 8.46
N TYR A 95 -5.44 -7.29 8.50
CA TYR A 95 -6.76 -6.70 8.79
C TYR A 95 -7.04 -6.75 10.29
N GLN A 96 -7.42 -5.61 10.89
CA GLN A 96 -7.82 -5.57 12.30
C GLN A 96 -9.35 -5.60 12.40
N GLY A 97 -9.89 -6.65 13.03
CA GLY A 97 -11.29 -6.63 13.48
C GLY A 97 -12.38 -6.71 12.40
N GLY A 98 -12.21 -7.54 11.37
CA GLY A 98 -13.31 -7.95 10.48
C GLY A 98 -13.87 -6.87 9.54
N GLY A 99 -13.20 -5.73 9.40
CA GLY A 99 -13.60 -4.66 8.48
C GLY A 99 -12.46 -4.18 7.57
N ASP A 100 -12.81 -3.63 6.41
CA ASP A 100 -11.87 -3.10 5.40
C ASP A 100 -11.24 -1.74 5.77
N SER A 101 -11.73 -1.09 6.83
CA SER A 101 -11.47 0.32 7.14
C SER A 101 -10.13 0.60 7.82
N GLU A 102 -9.61 -0.34 8.61
CA GLU A 102 -8.33 -0.19 9.31
C GLU A 102 -7.46 -1.43 9.15
N ARG A 103 -6.23 -1.20 8.68
CA ARG A 103 -5.28 -2.28 8.36
C ARG A 103 -3.86 -1.84 8.65
N SER A 104 -3.00 -2.81 8.92
CA SER A 104 -1.57 -2.58 9.14
C SER A 104 -0.78 -3.13 7.97
N LEU A 105 0.05 -2.29 7.36
CA LEU A 105 1.00 -2.67 6.33
C LEU A 105 2.39 -2.79 6.95
N ARG A 106 3.05 -3.92 6.74
CA ARG A 106 4.40 -4.21 7.21
C ARG A 106 5.31 -4.53 6.04
N PHE A 107 6.52 -3.96 6.09
CA PHE A 107 7.59 -4.25 5.14
C PHE A 107 8.55 -5.26 5.78
N ILE A 108 8.62 -6.47 5.23
CA ILE A 108 9.41 -7.54 5.83
C ILE A 108 10.90 -7.22 5.67
N GLY A 109 11.68 -7.42 6.73
CA GLY A 109 13.08 -7.02 6.79
C GLY A 109 13.32 -5.54 7.13
N GLN A 110 12.26 -4.76 7.33
CA GLN A 110 12.35 -3.36 7.77
C GLN A 110 11.60 -3.19 9.10
N ASP A 111 12.14 -2.34 10.00
CA ASP A 111 11.44 -1.96 11.23
C ASP A 111 10.43 -0.83 10.97
N MET A 112 9.47 -1.13 10.10
CA MET A 112 8.48 -0.16 9.64
C MET A 112 7.11 -0.80 9.48
N SER A 113 6.11 -0.12 10.01
CA SER A 113 4.71 -0.44 9.82
C SER A 113 3.87 0.81 9.65
N VAL A 114 2.89 0.72 8.76
CA VAL A 114 2.01 1.83 8.38
C VAL A 114 0.57 1.40 8.60
N ARG A 115 -0.13 2.15 9.45
CA ARG A 115 -1.57 1.96 9.65
C ARG A 115 -2.31 2.68 8.53
N ILE A 116 -3.16 1.98 7.81
CA ILE A 116 -3.88 2.53 6.66
C ILE A 116 -5.35 2.69 7.03
N THR A 117 -5.90 3.85 6.73
CA THR A 117 -7.32 4.19 6.80
C THR A 117 -7.79 4.60 5.42
N THR A 118 -8.85 3.98 4.92
CA THR A 118 -9.48 4.38 3.64
C THR A 118 -10.53 5.44 3.91
N LEU A 119 -10.38 6.63 3.33
CA LEU A 119 -11.29 7.76 3.54
C LEU A 119 -12.45 7.78 2.54
N SER A 120 -12.21 7.37 1.30
CA SER A 120 -13.24 7.31 0.26
C SER A 120 -12.92 6.24 -0.78
N ARG A 121 -13.96 5.70 -1.41
CA ARG A 121 -13.87 4.70 -2.47
C ARG A 121 -14.88 5.04 -3.57
N ALA A 122 -14.44 5.69 -4.64
CA ALA A 122 -15.05 5.50 -5.95
C ALA A 122 -14.38 4.26 -6.60
N GLU A 123 -15.07 3.57 -7.51
CA GLU A 123 -14.51 2.38 -8.16
C GLU A 123 -13.20 2.70 -8.91
N LEU A 124 -12.22 1.77 -8.86
CA LEU A 124 -11.00 1.79 -9.68
C LEU A 124 -11.29 1.23 -11.06
#